data_AF-A0A9C8GJX6-F1
#
_entry.id   AF-A0A9C8GJX6-F1
#
_cell.length_a   1.000
_cell.length_b   1.000
_cell.length_c   1.000
_cell.angle_alpha   90.00
_cell.angle_beta   90.00
_cell.angle_gamma   90.00
#
_symmetry.space_group_name_H-M   'P 1'
#
loop_
_entity.id
_entity.type
_entity.pdbx_description
1 polymer ?
#
loop_
_entity_poly.entity_id
_entity_poly.type
_entity_poly.pdbx_seq_one_letter_code
_entity_poly.pdbx_strand_id
1 'polypeptide(L)'
;MERQHLLAAETFHYSYANYADHLGIGNVRFDELMPDDVEILEQDETECWEDARLANALGIDEDRAPFWRESYRRAKDIIDAPTPAESFRRGVRYSIEDALESGLNREDDIKLLVSQICYRAADMAYLLDMIGERLSTYSHDVSSQ
;
A
#
# COMPACT_ATOMS: atom_id res chain seq x y z
N MET A 1 6.86 -7.08 10.90
CA MET A 1 5.52 -6.47 10.80
C MET A 1 4.54 -7.55 10.37
N GLU A 2 3.33 -7.53 10.88
CA GLU A 2 2.26 -8.45 10.44
C GLU A 2 1.55 -7.93 9.18
N ARG A 3 0.80 -8.81 8.48
CA ARG A 3 0.05 -8.47 7.24
C ARG A 3 -0.79 -7.20 7.38
N GLN A 4 -1.51 -7.04 8.49
CA GLN A 4 -2.35 -5.88 8.74
C GLN A 4 -1.57 -4.56 8.74
N HIS A 5 -0.34 -4.55 9.29
CA HIS A 5 0.52 -3.37 9.26
C HIS A 5 1.05 -3.07 7.87
N LEU A 6 1.31 -4.09 7.04
CA LEU A 6 1.69 -3.91 5.64
C LEU A 6 0.51 -3.34 4.83
N LEU A 7 -0.70 -3.84 5.05
CA LEU A 7 -1.92 -3.30 4.45
C LEU A 7 -2.16 -1.84 4.86
N ALA A 8 -1.95 -1.52 6.14
CA ALA A 8 -2.06 -0.16 6.64
C ALA A 8 -1.02 0.75 5.99
N ALA A 9 0.26 0.34 5.99
CA ALA A 9 1.33 1.09 5.34
C ALA A 9 0.97 1.38 3.86
N GLU A 10 0.52 0.37 3.13
CA GLU A 10 0.19 0.49 1.71
C GLU A 10 -1.07 1.36 1.46
N THR A 11 -2.15 1.11 2.21
CA THR A 11 -3.43 1.84 2.10
C THR A 11 -3.27 3.34 2.41
N PHE A 12 -2.37 3.66 3.34
CA PHE A 12 -2.08 5.04 3.75
C PHE A 12 -0.79 5.62 3.13
N HIS A 13 -0.22 4.94 2.14
CA HIS A 13 0.91 5.39 1.33
C HIS A 13 2.21 5.69 2.11
N TYR A 14 2.52 4.86 3.12
CA TYR A 14 3.80 4.83 3.81
C TYR A 14 4.68 3.70 3.25
N SER A 15 5.97 3.95 3.10
CA SER A 15 6.93 2.86 2.89
C SER A 15 6.99 1.97 4.12
N TYR A 16 7.27 0.67 3.93
CA TYR A 16 7.23 -0.32 5.00
C TYR A 16 8.27 -0.04 6.09
N ALA A 17 9.47 0.38 5.70
CA ALA A 17 10.49 0.78 6.66
C ALA A 17 10.03 1.99 7.51
N ASN A 18 9.44 3.00 6.87
CA ASN A 18 8.94 4.18 7.59
C ASN A 18 7.79 3.79 8.54
N TYR A 19 6.86 2.95 8.10
CA TYR A 19 5.77 2.47 8.95
C TYR A 19 6.33 1.68 10.14
N ALA A 20 7.29 0.77 9.90
CA ALA A 20 7.93 -0.03 10.95
C ALA A 20 8.63 0.81 12.01
N ASP A 21 9.30 1.89 11.62
CA ASP A 21 9.99 2.80 12.55
C ASP A 21 9.04 3.48 13.54
N HIS A 22 7.74 3.53 13.24
CA HIS A 22 6.71 4.12 14.08
C HIS A 22 5.93 3.10 14.93
N LEU A 23 6.20 1.80 14.76
CA LEU A 23 5.51 0.75 15.52
C LEU A 23 6.11 0.53 16.90
N GLY A 24 5.26 0.39 17.91
CA GLY A 24 5.64 0.05 19.28
C GLY A 24 6.33 1.17 20.05
N ILE A 25 6.37 2.39 19.50
CA ILE A 25 6.93 3.58 20.16
C ILE A 25 5.84 4.48 20.78
N GLY A 26 4.59 3.99 20.84
CA GLY A 26 3.45 4.69 21.43
C GLY A 26 2.79 5.69 20.46
N ASN A 27 2.93 5.47 19.15
CA ASN A 27 2.28 6.29 18.14
C ASN A 27 0.95 5.64 17.74
N VAL A 28 -0.10 6.02 18.47
CA VAL A 28 -1.48 5.49 18.34
C VAL A 28 -1.97 5.44 16.88
N ARG A 29 -1.52 6.36 16.02
CA ARG A 29 -1.87 6.36 14.60
C ARG A 29 -1.42 5.08 13.88
N PHE A 30 -0.18 4.64 14.12
CA PHE A 30 0.42 3.47 13.46
C PHE A 30 0.12 2.17 14.21
N ASP A 31 0.01 2.26 15.53
CA ASP A 31 -0.21 1.12 16.42
C ASP A 31 -1.68 0.66 16.45
N GLU A 32 -2.65 1.59 16.31
CA GLU A 32 -4.08 1.30 16.52
C GLU A 32 -4.95 1.83 15.38
N LEU A 33 -4.96 3.14 15.10
CA LEU A 33 -5.96 3.74 14.22
C LEU A 33 -5.89 3.25 12.77
N MET A 34 -4.70 3.24 12.15
CA MET A 34 -4.56 2.76 10.78
C MET A 34 -4.81 1.27 10.62
N PRO A 35 -4.32 0.39 11.52
CA PRO A 35 -4.71 -1.01 11.53
C PRO A 35 -6.23 -1.23 11.69
N ASP A 36 -6.90 -0.46 12.56
CA ASP A 36 -8.36 -0.54 12.76
C ASP A 36 -9.13 -0.10 11.52
N ASP A 37 -8.72 1.00 10.88
CA ASP A 37 -9.30 1.47 9.61
C ASP A 37 -9.19 0.40 8.50
N VAL A 38 -8.07 -0.33 8.46
CA VAL A 38 -7.88 -1.45 7.53
C VAL A 38 -8.83 -2.61 7.84
N GLU A 39 -9.08 -2.93 9.11
CA GLU A 39 -10.07 -3.97 9.47
C GLU A 39 -11.47 -3.59 9.01
N ILE A 40 -11.85 -2.31 9.17
CA ILE A 40 -13.13 -1.78 8.69
C ILE A 40 -13.23 -1.93 7.17
N LEU A 41 -12.18 -1.59 6.43
CA LEU A 41 -12.13 -1.72 4.97
C LEU A 41 -12.15 -3.19 4.52
N GLU A 42 -11.49 -4.10 5.24
CA GLU A 42 -11.54 -5.54 4.96
C GLU A 42 -12.94 -6.13 5.21
N GLN A 43 -13.62 -5.65 6.24
CA GLN A 43 -15.01 -6.04 6.53
C GLN A 43 -15.97 -5.50 5.45
N ASP A 44 -15.85 -4.23 5.06
CA ASP A 44 -16.62 -3.64 3.96
C ASP A 44 -16.44 -4.44 2.66
N GLU A 45 -15.22 -4.85 2.31
CA GLU A 45 -14.97 -5.63 1.09
C GLU A 45 -15.66 -7.01 1.10
N THR A 46 -15.89 -7.57 2.29
CA THR A 46 -16.57 -8.87 2.46
C THR A 46 -18.09 -8.73 2.50
N GLU A 47 -18.60 -7.68 3.15
CA GLU A 47 -20.02 -7.46 3.38
C GLU A 47 -20.69 -6.53 2.35
N CYS A 48 -19.90 -5.88 1.51
CA CYS A 48 -20.30 -4.89 0.50
C CYS A 48 -21.17 -3.77 1.08
N TRP A 49 -20.61 -2.92 1.96
CA TRP A 49 -21.39 -1.84 2.56
C TRP A 49 -21.67 -0.71 1.58
N GLU A 50 -22.79 -0.04 1.82
CA GLU A 50 -23.08 1.27 1.21
C GLU A 50 -22.08 2.32 1.70
N ASP A 51 -21.77 3.31 0.86
CA ASP A 51 -20.76 4.34 1.13
C ASP A 51 -21.01 5.09 2.45
N ALA A 52 -22.27 5.41 2.76
CA ALA A 52 -22.65 6.05 4.02
C ALA A 52 -22.27 5.22 5.27
N ARG A 53 -22.38 3.88 5.20
CA ARG A 53 -22.00 2.99 6.31
C ARG A 53 -20.49 2.92 6.46
N LEU A 54 -19.76 2.78 5.35
CA LEU A 54 -18.29 2.79 5.37
C LEU A 54 -17.76 4.12 5.90
N ALA A 55 -18.30 5.23 5.42
CA ALA A 55 -17.89 6.56 5.84
C ALA A 55 -18.11 6.82 7.33
N ASN A 56 -19.26 6.36 7.86
CA ASN A 56 -19.54 6.45 9.29
C ASN A 56 -18.56 5.62 10.13
N ALA A 57 -18.24 4.40 9.68
CA ALA A 57 -17.30 3.52 10.39
C ALA A 57 -15.88 4.10 10.40
N LEU A 58 -15.41 4.65 9.29
CA LEU A 58 -14.08 5.28 9.16
C LEU A 58 -14.02 6.71 9.69
N GLY A 59 -15.15 7.32 10.07
CA GLY A 59 -15.20 8.72 10.51
C GLY A 59 -14.79 9.73 9.42
N ILE A 60 -15.13 9.45 8.15
CA ILE A 60 -14.83 10.29 6.98
C ILE A 60 -16.11 10.82 6.33
N ASP A 61 -15.97 11.75 5.39
CA ASP A 61 -17.07 12.17 4.52
C ASP A 61 -17.45 11.05 3.54
N GLU A 62 -18.76 10.94 3.24
CA GLU A 62 -19.32 9.88 2.36
C GLU A 62 -18.70 9.88 0.95
N ASP A 63 -18.38 11.05 0.42
CA ASP A 63 -17.75 11.21 -0.90
C ASP A 63 -16.31 10.67 -0.95
N ARG A 64 -15.68 10.43 0.21
CA ARG A 64 -14.34 9.83 0.32
C ARG A 64 -14.37 8.31 0.46
N ALA A 65 -15.52 7.69 0.73
CA ALA A 65 -15.63 6.25 0.87
C ALA A 65 -15.13 5.48 -0.38
N PRO A 66 -15.48 5.88 -1.62
CA PRO A 66 -14.97 5.21 -2.82
C PRO A 66 -13.44 5.25 -2.93
N PHE A 67 -12.82 6.37 -2.56
CA PHE A 67 -11.36 6.53 -2.59
C PHE A 67 -10.67 5.53 -1.66
N TRP A 68 -11.12 5.42 -0.40
CA TRP A 68 -10.49 4.52 0.57
C TRP A 68 -10.73 3.05 0.24
N ARG A 69 -11.89 2.72 -0.31
CA ARG A 69 -12.17 1.36 -0.80
C ARG A 69 -11.20 0.96 -1.92
N GLU A 70 -10.98 1.85 -2.89
CA GLU A 70 -10.02 1.59 -3.97
C GLU A 70 -8.58 1.51 -3.43
N SER A 71 -8.18 2.41 -2.53
CA SER A 71 -6.86 2.37 -1.90
C SER A 71 -6.62 1.03 -1.19
N TYR A 72 -7.59 0.56 -0.40
CA TYR A 72 -7.52 -0.73 0.27
C TYR A 72 -7.45 -1.91 -0.71
N ARG A 73 -8.26 -1.91 -1.76
CA ARG A 73 -8.24 -2.99 -2.78
C ARG A 73 -6.90 -3.10 -3.47
N ARG A 74 -6.30 -1.97 -3.84
CA ARG A 74 -4.95 -1.94 -4.43
C ARG A 74 -3.89 -2.40 -3.43
N ALA A 75 -3.99 -1.95 -2.17
CA ALA A 75 -3.11 -2.40 -1.11
C ALA A 75 -3.18 -3.91 -0.92
N LYS A 76 -4.38 -4.47 -0.87
CA LYS A 76 -4.62 -5.90 -0.80
C LYS A 76 -4.03 -6.65 -2.00
N ASP A 77 -4.21 -6.15 -3.23
CA ASP A 77 -3.61 -6.76 -4.43
C ASP A 77 -2.07 -6.78 -4.37
N ILE A 78 -1.44 -5.75 -3.80
CA ILE A 78 0.02 -5.70 -3.62
C ILE A 78 0.48 -6.67 -2.52
N ILE A 79 -0.15 -6.63 -1.34
CA ILE A 79 0.29 -7.38 -0.16
C ILE A 79 0.01 -8.89 -0.31
N ASP A 80 -1.11 -9.26 -0.93
CA ASP A 80 -1.51 -10.66 -1.12
C ASP A 80 -0.95 -11.26 -2.41
N ALA A 81 -0.03 -10.56 -3.10
CA ALA A 81 0.61 -11.07 -4.29
C ALA A 81 1.37 -12.39 -4.00
N PRO A 82 1.39 -13.33 -4.97
CA PRO A 82 1.95 -14.67 -4.75
C PRO A 82 3.47 -14.69 -4.49
N THR A 83 4.19 -13.63 -4.88
CA THR A 83 5.63 -13.49 -4.66
C THR A 83 6.01 -12.03 -4.38
N PRO A 84 7.15 -11.76 -3.71
CA PRO A 84 7.66 -10.40 -3.53
C PRO A 84 7.90 -9.66 -4.86
N ALA A 85 8.29 -10.39 -5.91
CA ALA A 85 8.47 -9.81 -7.25
C ALA A 85 7.15 -9.34 -7.85
N GLU A 86 6.09 -10.13 -7.69
CA GLU A 86 4.75 -9.77 -8.15
C GLU A 86 4.16 -8.63 -7.32
N SER A 87 4.38 -8.63 -6.01
CA SER A 87 4.04 -7.50 -5.12
C SER A 87 4.68 -6.19 -5.60
N PHE A 88 6.00 -6.22 -5.85
CA PHE A 88 6.74 -5.07 -6.38
C PHE A 88 6.18 -4.59 -7.72
N ARG A 89 5.94 -5.50 -8.67
CA ARG A 89 5.38 -5.15 -10.00
C ARG A 89 4.02 -4.48 -9.89
N ARG A 90 3.11 -5.03 -9.06
CA ARG A 90 1.79 -4.44 -8.82
C ARG A 90 1.91 -3.04 -8.21
N GLY A 91 2.77 -2.88 -7.21
CA GLY A 91 3.04 -1.58 -6.59
C GLY A 91 3.57 -0.55 -7.58
N VAL A 92 4.52 -0.93 -8.45
CA VAL A 92 5.05 -0.06 -9.52
C VAL A 92 3.95 0.29 -10.53
N ARG A 93 3.14 -0.68 -10.96
CA ARG A 93 2.02 -0.45 -11.88
C ARG A 93 1.05 0.57 -11.31
N TYR A 94 0.60 0.40 -10.06
CA TYR A 94 -0.31 1.34 -9.42
C TYR A 94 0.31 2.74 -9.27
N SER A 95 1.59 2.85 -8.90
CA SER A 95 2.28 4.14 -8.86
C SER A 95 2.33 4.85 -10.23
N ILE A 96 2.44 4.09 -11.33
CA ILE A 96 2.38 4.64 -12.70
C ILE A 96 0.96 5.07 -13.04
N GLU A 97 -0.05 4.24 -12.73
CA GLU A 97 -1.47 4.55 -12.96
C GLU A 97 -1.88 5.84 -12.22
N ASP A 98 -1.51 5.98 -10.94
CA ASP A 98 -1.78 7.18 -10.15
C ASP A 98 -1.11 8.44 -10.74
N ALA A 99 0.11 8.30 -11.24
CA ALA A 99 0.82 9.40 -11.87
C ALA A 99 0.20 9.80 -13.21
N LEU A 100 -0.31 8.83 -13.98
CA LEU A 100 -1.05 9.09 -15.22
C LEU A 100 -2.39 9.78 -14.94
N GLU A 101 -3.13 9.34 -13.93
CA GLU A 101 -4.39 9.97 -13.50
C GLU A 101 -4.17 11.40 -12.98
N SER A 102 -3.10 11.63 -12.22
CA SER A 102 -2.72 12.95 -11.69
C SER A 102 -2.14 13.89 -12.76
N GLY A 103 -1.69 13.33 -13.89
CA GLY A 103 -1.06 14.03 -15.01
C GLY A 103 0.46 14.13 -14.88
N LEU A 104 1.18 13.55 -15.84
CA LEU A 104 2.64 13.63 -16.00
C LEU A 104 3.03 14.78 -16.94
N ASN A 105 2.74 16.02 -16.54
CA ASN A 105 2.80 17.19 -17.43
C ASN A 105 4.10 17.99 -17.33
N ARG A 106 4.83 17.86 -16.22
CA ARG A 106 6.09 18.58 -15.94
C ARG A 106 7.14 17.64 -15.35
N GLU A 107 8.39 18.09 -15.41
CA GLU A 107 9.54 17.36 -14.88
C GLU A 107 9.39 16.97 -13.40
N ASP A 108 8.73 17.81 -12.60
CA ASP A 108 8.49 17.51 -11.19
C ASP A 108 7.54 16.32 -10.98
N ASP A 109 6.58 16.09 -11.88
CA ASP A 109 5.69 14.93 -11.81
C ASP A 109 6.49 13.65 -12.08
N ILE A 110 7.47 13.71 -13.01
CA ILE A 110 8.39 12.61 -13.28
C ILE A 110 9.26 12.32 -12.06
N LYS A 111 9.79 13.37 -11.40
CA LYS A 111 10.60 13.20 -10.17
C LYS A 111 9.79 12.57 -9.04
N LEU A 112 8.51 12.93 -8.92
CA LEU A 112 7.61 12.32 -7.95
C LEU A 112 7.40 10.83 -8.27
N LEU A 113 7.11 10.48 -9.52
CA LEU A 113 6.95 9.08 -9.95
C LEU A 113 8.23 8.26 -9.70
N VAL A 114 9.40 8.81 -10.04
CA VAL A 114 10.69 8.14 -9.75
C VAL A 114 10.84 7.90 -8.25
N SER A 115 10.47 8.88 -7.41
CA SER A 115 10.53 8.72 -5.95
C SER A 115 9.60 7.60 -5.47
N GLN A 116 8.39 7.49 -6.03
CA GLN A 116 7.47 6.39 -5.71
C GLN A 116 8.04 5.03 -6.11
N ILE A 117 8.64 4.91 -7.30
CA ILE A 117 9.30 3.67 -7.75
C ILE A 117 10.47 3.31 -6.83
N CYS A 118 11.25 4.29 -6.37
CA CYS A 118 12.32 4.05 -5.39
C CYS A 118 11.77 3.55 -4.04
N TYR A 119 10.63 4.07 -3.58
CA TYR A 119 9.96 3.52 -2.40
C TYR A 119 9.51 2.07 -2.62
N ARG A 120 8.94 1.73 -3.79
CA ARG A 120 8.60 0.34 -4.11
C ARG A 120 9.81 -0.60 -4.06
N ALA A 121 10.97 -0.14 -4.54
CA ALA A 121 12.19 -0.94 -4.47
C ALA A 121 12.68 -1.14 -3.01
N ALA A 122 12.54 -0.11 -2.18
CA ALA A 122 12.85 -0.21 -0.75
C ALA A 122 11.86 -1.14 -0.02
N ASP A 123 10.58 -1.06 -0.34
CA ASP A 123 9.54 -1.93 0.21
C ASP A 123 9.79 -3.39 -0.16
N MET A 124 10.15 -3.68 -1.41
CA MET A 124 10.56 -5.03 -1.82
C MET A 124 11.78 -5.53 -1.04
N ALA A 125 12.80 -4.69 -0.85
CA ALA A 125 13.97 -5.05 -0.05
C ALA A 125 13.59 -5.36 1.40
N TYR A 126 12.68 -4.58 1.98
CA TYR A 126 12.14 -4.81 3.32
C TYR A 126 11.37 -6.14 3.42
N LEU A 127 10.50 -6.43 2.45
CA LEU A 127 9.76 -7.70 2.38
C LEU A 127 10.72 -8.89 2.31
N LEU A 128 11.74 -8.81 1.46
CA LEU A 128 12.75 -9.86 1.30
C LEU A 128 13.53 -10.12 2.60
N ASP A 129 13.94 -9.06 3.30
CA ASP A 129 14.62 -9.17 4.59
C ASP A 129 13.74 -9.88 5.63
N MET A 130 12.46 -9.48 5.70
CA MET A 130 11.48 -10.06 6.61
C MET A 130 11.24 -11.56 6.40
N ILE A 131 11.29 -12.04 5.15
CA ILE A 131 11.13 -13.47 4.83
C ILE A 131 12.47 -14.22 4.70
N GLY A 132 13.61 -13.53 4.90
CA GLY A 132 14.95 -14.13 4.81
C GLY A 132 15.40 -14.50 3.40
N GLU A 133 14.86 -13.85 2.38
CA GLU A 133 15.16 -14.11 0.97
C GLU A 133 16.06 -13.05 0.33
N ARG A 134 16.59 -13.36 -0.87
CA ARG A 134 17.52 -12.48 -1.59
C ARG A 134 16.91 -11.99 -2.88
N LEU A 135 17.17 -10.73 -3.24
CA LEU A 135 16.72 -10.16 -4.51
C LEU A 135 17.21 -10.96 -5.72
N SER A 136 18.41 -11.57 -5.63
CA SER A 136 18.95 -12.43 -6.69
C SER A 136 18.07 -13.64 -7.03
N THR A 137 17.24 -14.11 -6.10
CA THR A 137 16.26 -15.18 -6.35
C THR A 137 15.19 -14.73 -7.34
N TYR A 138 14.89 -13.43 -7.35
CA TYR A 138 13.78 -12.83 -8.09
C TYR A 138 14.23 -11.95 -9.25
N SER A 139 15.54 -11.85 -9.53
CA SER A 139 16.05 -10.87 -10.50
C SER A 139 15.46 -11.07 -11.90
N HIS A 140 15.23 -12.32 -12.30
CA HIS A 140 14.54 -12.64 -13.55
C HIS A 140 13.07 -12.19 -13.45
N ASP A 141 12.37 -12.56 -12.39
CA ASP A 141 10.96 -12.22 -12.15
C ASP A 141 10.71 -10.74 -11.84
N VAL A 142 11.73 -9.90 -11.71
CA VAL A 142 11.55 -8.44 -11.69
C VAL A 142 11.77 -7.85 -13.08
N SER A 143 12.62 -8.49 -13.89
CA SER A 143 13.06 -7.98 -15.19
C SER A 143 12.35 -8.59 -16.40
N SER A 144 11.63 -9.70 -16.23
CA SER A 144 10.92 -10.40 -17.30
C SER A 144 9.46 -9.94 -17.41
N GLN A 145 8.85 -10.15 -18.57
CA GLN A 145 7.43 -9.90 -18.83
C GLN A 145 6.62 -11.20 -18.71
#